data_AF-A0A526RX39-F1
#
_entry.id   AF-A0A526RX39-F1
#
_cell.length_a   1.000
_cell.length_b   1.000
_cell.length_c   1.000
_cell.angle_alpha   90.00
_cell.angle_beta   90.00
_cell.angle_gamma   90.00
#
_symmetry.space_group_name_H-M   'P 1'
#
loop_
_entity.id
_entity.type
_entity.pdbx_description
1 polymer ?
#
loop_
_entity_poly.entity_id
_entity_poly.type
_entity_poly.pdbx_seq_one_letter_code
_entity_poly.pdbx_strand_id
1 'polypeptide(L)'
;SLAAVSRNIEPDWKHEAARRLSLPWEVIKWPDMNYAIVSLPITAEGQEAWSFVVNLETGAWCKFVGWATRCIELHDSRLFFGTNDGKVFEGEINGNDDSGPIYYTYVGNPDHMKTLGRLKTVHQARPTFLASTPFNPKISFSVNYTVTLPTAPDAADGGTADLWDSGLWDVALWDQAAPVATVSGGQWISIGKTGYVMQPQVQVTGFLNRRPDVEFVQLDVTFENGGVVV
;
A
#
# COMPACT_ATOMS: atom_id res chain seq x y z
N SER A 1 -23.51 -21.23 -7.42
CA SER A 1 -22.30 -21.60 -6.67
C SER A 1 -21.71 -20.32 -6.13
N LEU A 2 -21.78 -20.09 -4.81
CA LEU A 2 -21.05 -18.96 -4.19
C LEU A 2 -19.57 -19.33 -4.22
N ALA A 3 -18.79 -18.65 -5.07
CA ALA A 3 -17.34 -18.81 -5.04
C ALA A 3 -16.80 -18.27 -3.71
N ALA A 4 -15.82 -18.95 -3.12
CA ALA A 4 -15.15 -18.48 -1.91
C ALA A 4 -14.46 -17.13 -2.16
N VAL A 5 -14.61 -16.18 -1.23
CA VAL A 5 -13.99 -14.84 -1.33
C VAL A 5 -12.47 -14.93 -1.43
N SER A 6 -11.86 -15.93 -0.79
CA SER A 6 -10.41 -16.18 -0.81
C SER A 6 -9.90 -16.84 -2.09
N ARG A 7 -10.75 -17.14 -3.09
CA ARG A 7 -10.34 -17.82 -4.34
C ARG A 7 -9.19 -17.10 -5.05
N ASN A 8 -9.19 -15.77 -5.05
CA ASN A 8 -8.16 -14.97 -5.73
C ASN A 8 -6.78 -15.07 -5.05
N ILE A 9 -6.72 -15.49 -3.79
CA ILE A 9 -5.49 -15.67 -3.01
C ILE A 9 -5.29 -17.12 -2.58
N GLU A 10 -5.96 -18.09 -3.21
CA GLU A 10 -5.90 -19.50 -2.81
C GLU A 10 -4.46 -20.04 -2.66
N PRO A 11 -3.50 -19.75 -3.56
CA PRO A 11 -2.12 -20.20 -3.40
C PRO A 11 -1.45 -19.63 -2.15
N ASP A 12 -1.57 -18.31 -1.94
CA ASP A 12 -1.01 -17.63 -0.77
C ASP A 12 -1.67 -18.13 0.52
N TRP A 13 -2.99 -18.29 0.51
CA TRP A 13 -3.75 -18.79 1.66
C TRP A 13 -3.30 -20.19 2.07
N LYS A 14 -3.19 -21.12 1.11
CA LYS A 14 -2.74 -22.49 1.36
C LYS A 14 -1.30 -22.53 1.86
N HIS A 15 -0.43 -21.74 1.25
CA HIS A 15 0.98 -21.64 1.64
C HIS A 15 1.14 -21.17 3.09
N GLU A 16 0.44 -20.09 3.46
CA GLU A 16 0.54 -19.51 4.79
C GLU A 16 -0.15 -20.37 5.86
N ALA A 17 -1.30 -20.96 5.54
CA ALA A 17 -2.01 -21.87 6.44
C ALA A 17 -1.17 -23.11 6.78
N ALA A 18 -0.43 -23.66 5.82
CA ALA A 18 0.47 -24.78 6.06
C ALA A 18 1.65 -24.43 6.99
N ARG A 19 2.09 -23.16 6.99
CA ARG A 19 3.21 -22.68 7.80
C ARG A 19 2.79 -22.27 9.22
N ARG A 20 1.54 -21.85 9.44
CA ARG A 20 1.05 -21.24 10.69
C ARG A 20 -0.10 -22.03 11.30
N LEU A 21 0.22 -23.20 11.85
CA LEU A 21 -0.76 -24.14 12.41
C LEU A 21 -0.90 -24.09 13.95
N SER A 22 0.08 -23.51 14.65
CA SER A 22 0.18 -23.61 16.11
C SER A 22 -0.62 -22.54 16.87
N LEU A 23 -1.05 -21.48 16.19
CA LEU A 23 -1.87 -20.41 16.76
C LEU A 23 -3.10 -20.15 15.88
N PRO A 24 -4.23 -19.76 16.49
CA PRO A 24 -5.44 -19.46 15.74
C PRO A 24 -5.25 -18.23 14.85
N TRP A 25 -5.89 -18.26 13.68
CA TRP A 25 -6.06 -17.07 12.86
C TRP A 25 -7.40 -16.43 13.25
N GLU A 26 -7.39 -15.12 13.35
CA GLU A 26 -8.56 -14.32 13.66
C GLU A 26 -8.96 -13.53 12.41
N VAL A 27 -10.25 -13.22 12.28
CA VAL A 27 -10.77 -12.43 11.17
C VAL A 27 -11.65 -11.35 11.76
N ILE A 28 -11.31 -10.10 11.45
CA ILE A 28 -12.07 -8.94 11.89
C ILE A 28 -12.49 -8.11 10.70
N LYS A 29 -13.78 -7.78 10.67
CA LYS A 29 -14.34 -6.78 9.77
C LYS A 29 -14.22 -5.42 10.43
N TRP A 30 -13.66 -4.43 9.74
CA TRP A 30 -13.68 -3.03 10.16
C TRP A 30 -14.62 -2.24 9.22
N PRO A 31 -15.89 -2.04 9.62
CA PRO A 31 -16.89 -1.43 8.74
C PRO A 31 -16.53 0.00 8.33
N ASP A 32 -16.01 0.80 9.26
CA ASP A 32 -15.69 2.21 9.03
C ASP A 32 -14.59 2.41 7.99
N MET A 33 -13.69 1.42 7.85
CA MET A 33 -12.62 1.42 6.84
C MET A 33 -12.94 0.59 5.60
N ASN A 34 -14.12 -0.06 5.57
CA ASN A 34 -14.58 -0.90 4.46
C ASN A 34 -13.61 -2.04 4.07
N TYR A 35 -12.86 -2.59 5.03
CA TYR A 35 -12.01 -3.77 4.83
C TYR A 35 -12.15 -4.78 5.97
N ALA A 36 -11.78 -6.03 5.71
CA ALA A 36 -11.55 -7.03 6.75
C ALA A 36 -10.09 -7.47 6.74
N ILE A 37 -9.57 -7.77 7.93
CA ILE A 37 -8.21 -8.23 8.16
C ILE A 37 -8.23 -9.64 8.74
N VAL A 38 -7.29 -10.46 8.28
CA VAL A 38 -7.01 -11.80 8.77
C VAL A 38 -5.64 -11.78 9.43
N SER A 39 -5.57 -12.19 10.70
CA SER A 39 -4.28 -12.31 11.37
C SER A 39 -3.52 -13.55 10.93
N LEU A 40 -2.21 -13.38 10.79
CA LEU A 40 -1.28 -14.46 10.45
C LEU A 40 -0.14 -14.48 11.48
N PRO A 41 -0.38 -15.06 12.68
CA PRO A 41 0.61 -15.05 13.76
C PRO A 41 1.94 -15.65 13.34
N ILE A 42 3.04 -14.97 13.71
CA ILE A 42 4.38 -15.53 13.58
C ILE A 42 4.54 -16.61 14.63
N THR A 43 4.82 -17.82 14.18
CA THR A 43 4.88 -19.05 14.99
C THR A 43 6.25 -19.73 14.94
N ALA A 44 7.11 -19.33 13.99
CA ALA A 44 8.45 -19.85 13.81
C ALA A 44 9.36 -18.78 13.19
N GLU A 45 10.67 -18.96 13.33
CA GLU A 45 11.67 -18.13 12.67
C GLU A 45 11.55 -18.22 11.14
N GLY A 46 11.85 -17.11 10.45
CA GLY A 46 11.76 -17.03 8.98
C GLY A 46 10.34 -16.86 8.43
N GLN A 47 9.33 -16.64 9.29
CA GLN A 47 8.00 -16.24 8.87
C GLN A 47 7.89 -14.72 8.77
N GLU A 48 7.30 -14.26 7.67
CA GLU A 48 7.09 -12.86 7.39
C GLU A 48 6.02 -12.27 8.30
N ALA A 49 6.27 -11.04 8.78
CA ALA A 49 5.31 -10.22 9.51
C ALA A 49 4.33 -9.58 8.51
N TRP A 50 3.26 -10.30 8.19
CA TRP A 50 2.21 -9.76 7.33
C TRP A 50 0.82 -10.21 7.76
N SER A 51 -0.21 -9.49 7.31
CA SER A 51 -1.62 -9.84 7.49
C SER A 51 -2.33 -9.79 6.14
N PHE A 52 -3.35 -10.63 5.95
CA PHE A 52 -4.17 -10.54 4.73
C PHE A 52 -5.30 -9.56 4.94
N VAL A 53 -5.53 -8.71 3.95
CA VAL A 53 -6.58 -7.70 3.98
C VAL A 53 -7.44 -7.86 2.74
N VAL A 54 -8.76 -7.80 2.93
CA VAL A 54 -9.75 -7.84 1.85
C VAL A 54 -10.59 -6.58 1.89
N ASN A 55 -10.69 -5.91 0.76
CA ASN A 55 -11.63 -4.82 0.58
C ASN A 55 -13.04 -5.40 0.48
N LEU A 56 -13.97 -4.92 1.32
CA LEU A 56 -15.30 -5.52 1.47
C LEU A 56 -16.26 -5.16 0.35
N GLU A 57 -15.97 -4.11 -0.40
CA GLU A 57 -16.77 -3.68 -1.55
C GLU A 57 -16.37 -4.38 -2.84
N THR A 58 -15.07 -4.53 -3.07
CA THR A 58 -14.52 -5.11 -4.31
C THR A 58 -14.17 -6.60 -4.19
N GLY A 59 -13.95 -7.10 -2.97
CA GLY A 59 -13.41 -8.44 -2.73
C GLY A 59 -11.94 -8.59 -3.16
N ALA A 60 -11.25 -7.49 -3.47
CA ALA A 60 -9.83 -7.49 -3.80
C ALA A 60 -8.99 -7.70 -2.52
N TRP A 61 -7.94 -8.50 -2.65
CA TRP A 61 -7.05 -8.85 -1.54
C TRP A 61 -5.69 -8.20 -1.69
N CYS A 62 -5.08 -7.85 -0.56
CA CYS A 62 -3.69 -7.46 -0.48
C CYS A 62 -3.05 -8.00 0.80
N LYS A 63 -1.74 -7.73 0.97
CA LYS A 63 -1.00 -8.05 2.18
C LYS A 63 -0.56 -6.75 2.84
N PHE A 64 -0.81 -6.60 4.13
CA PHE A 64 -0.19 -5.56 4.94
C PHE A 64 1.13 -6.12 5.47
N VAL A 65 2.25 -5.49 5.08
CA VAL A 65 3.60 -5.91 5.49
C VAL A 65 4.02 -5.11 6.72
N GLY A 66 4.75 -5.74 7.64
CA GLY A 66 5.13 -5.19 8.94
C GLY A 66 4.14 -5.49 10.06
N TRP A 67 2.94 -5.97 9.74
CA TRP A 67 1.89 -6.27 10.70
C TRP A 67 2.06 -7.68 11.27
N ALA A 68 2.82 -7.81 12.36
CA ALA A 68 3.06 -9.06 13.08
C ALA A 68 1.90 -9.43 14.03
N THR A 69 0.68 -9.52 13.50
CA THR A 69 -0.56 -9.70 14.27
C THR A 69 -0.62 -11.07 14.95
N ARG A 70 -0.57 -11.10 16.29
CA ARG A 70 -0.79 -12.28 17.11
C ARG A 70 -2.26 -12.44 17.49
N CYS A 71 -2.88 -11.32 17.87
CA CYS A 71 -4.31 -11.18 18.08
C CYS A 71 -4.75 -9.82 17.52
N ILE A 72 -6.01 -9.73 17.12
CA ILE A 72 -6.64 -8.52 16.58
C ILE A 72 -7.99 -8.35 17.26
N GLU A 73 -8.35 -7.12 17.61
CA GLU A 73 -9.64 -6.77 18.18
C GLU A 73 -10.11 -5.42 17.63
N LEU A 74 -11.42 -5.31 17.36
CA LEU A 74 -12.05 -4.04 17.02
C LEU A 74 -12.82 -3.55 18.25
N HIS A 75 -12.35 -2.46 18.85
CA HIS A 75 -12.98 -1.89 20.03
C HIS A 75 -13.24 -0.40 19.81
N ASP A 76 -14.48 0.03 20.01
CA ASP A 76 -14.89 1.44 19.84
C ASP A 76 -14.48 2.02 18.48
N SER A 77 -14.79 1.29 17.39
CA SER A 77 -14.45 1.64 16.01
C SER A 77 -12.95 1.77 15.70
N ARG A 78 -12.08 1.33 16.61
CA ARG A 78 -10.61 1.37 16.46
C ARG A 78 -10.06 -0.05 16.46
N LEU A 79 -9.14 -0.32 15.53
CA LEU A 79 -8.51 -1.64 15.42
C LEU A 79 -7.24 -1.67 16.26
N PHE A 80 -7.15 -2.67 17.13
CA PHE A 80 -5.96 -2.95 17.92
C PHE A 80 -5.41 -4.32 17.54
N PHE A 81 -4.09 -4.47 17.61
CA PHE A 81 -3.45 -5.78 17.47
C PHE A 81 -2.30 -5.95 18.46
N GLY A 82 -2.21 -7.16 19.01
CA GLY A 82 -1.09 -7.57 19.84
C GLY A 82 -0.01 -8.24 19.00
N THR A 83 1.25 -8.07 19.41
CA THR A 83 2.43 -8.67 18.77
C THR A 83 3.12 -9.67 19.69
N ASN A 84 4.02 -10.50 19.15
CA ASN A 84 4.72 -11.52 19.94
C ASN A 84 5.68 -10.96 21.00
N ASP A 85 6.09 -9.69 20.87
CA ASP A 85 6.94 -8.97 21.82
C ASP A 85 6.13 -8.32 22.97
N GLY A 86 4.82 -8.54 23.02
CA GLY A 86 3.94 -8.06 24.09
C GLY A 86 3.52 -6.60 23.95
N LYS A 87 3.79 -5.97 22.80
CA LYS A 87 3.25 -4.65 22.47
C LYS A 87 1.82 -4.76 21.95
N VAL A 88 1.07 -3.68 22.11
CA VAL A 88 -0.25 -3.48 21.50
C VAL A 88 -0.16 -2.25 20.63
N PHE A 89 -0.51 -2.41 19.36
CA PHE A 89 -0.55 -1.35 18.38
C PHE A 89 -1.99 -1.01 18.02
N GLU A 90 -2.20 0.25 17.67
CA GLU A 90 -3.43 0.72 17.06
C GLU A 90 -3.20 0.94 15.57
N GLY A 91 -4.08 0.39 14.74
CA GLY A 91 -3.98 0.48 13.29
C GLY A 91 -4.51 1.80 12.72
N GLU A 92 -3.95 2.23 11.58
CA GLU A 92 -4.52 3.29 10.72
C GLU A 92 -4.70 4.67 11.39
N ILE A 93 -3.89 5.02 12.40
CA ILE A 93 -4.00 6.33 13.09
C ILE A 93 -3.15 7.44 12.48
N ASN A 94 -1.90 7.14 12.13
CA ASN A 94 -0.88 8.10 11.71
C ASN A 94 -0.16 7.59 10.46
N GLY A 95 0.56 8.48 9.79
CA GLY A 95 1.46 8.14 8.69
C GLY A 95 2.86 7.74 9.16
N ASN A 96 3.09 7.63 10.47
CA ASN A 96 4.34 7.18 11.08
C ASN A 96 4.07 6.09 12.14
N ASP A 97 5.08 5.29 12.44
CA ASP A 97 5.03 4.25 13.46
C ASP A 97 6.33 4.27 14.26
N ASP A 98 6.24 4.27 15.59
CA ASP A 98 7.39 4.37 16.52
C ASP A 98 8.42 5.46 16.10
N SER A 99 7.93 6.65 15.70
CA SER A 99 8.73 7.79 15.17
C SER A 99 9.43 7.58 13.82
N GLY A 100 9.20 6.44 13.17
CA GLY A 100 9.68 6.10 11.83
C GLY A 100 8.62 6.29 10.74
N PRO A 101 9.04 6.47 9.47
CA PRO A 101 8.10 6.56 8.34
C PRO A 101 7.48 5.21 7.99
N ILE A 102 6.26 5.24 7.46
CA ILE A 102 5.59 4.07 6.88
C ILE A 102 5.75 4.10 5.36
N TYR A 103 6.16 2.99 4.76
CA TYR A 103 6.34 2.88 3.31
C TYR A 103 5.16 2.16 2.65
N TYR A 104 4.39 2.91 1.86
CA TYR A 104 3.29 2.36 1.07
C TYR A 104 3.83 1.98 -0.31
N THR A 105 3.84 0.69 -0.62
CA THR A 105 4.35 0.18 -1.90
C THR A 105 3.30 -0.67 -2.60
N TYR A 106 2.96 -0.28 -3.81
CA TYR A 106 2.19 -1.07 -4.75
C TYR A 106 3.11 -1.66 -5.81
N VAL A 107 2.96 -2.97 -6.07
CA VAL A 107 3.59 -3.66 -7.19
C VAL A 107 2.48 -4.37 -7.97
N GLY A 108 2.28 -3.95 -9.21
CA GLY A 108 1.32 -4.58 -10.10
C GLY A 108 1.75 -6.00 -10.50
N ASN A 109 0.76 -6.82 -10.83
CA ASN A 109 1.02 -8.14 -11.39
C ASN A 109 1.80 -8.03 -12.71
N PRO A 110 2.60 -9.06 -13.05
CA PRO A 110 3.32 -9.10 -14.32
C PRO A 110 2.36 -8.98 -15.51
N ASP A 111 2.55 -7.95 -16.34
CA ASP A 111 1.74 -7.69 -17.52
C ASP A 111 2.61 -7.73 -18.79
N HIS A 112 2.09 -8.37 -19.83
CA HIS A 112 2.69 -8.41 -21.16
C HIS A 112 2.27 -7.22 -22.03
N MET A 113 1.63 -6.19 -21.48
CA MET A 113 1.15 -4.97 -22.16
C MET A 113 0.42 -5.29 -23.47
N LYS A 114 -0.37 -6.37 -23.47
CA LYS A 114 -1.09 -6.91 -24.64
C LYS A 114 -0.20 -7.36 -25.82
N THR A 115 1.12 -7.45 -25.66
CA THR A 115 2.07 -7.89 -26.70
C THR A 115 3.02 -8.99 -26.17
N LEU A 116 2.52 -10.22 -26.11
CA LEU A 116 3.30 -11.39 -25.68
C LEU A 116 4.56 -11.60 -26.53
N GLY A 117 5.64 -12.05 -25.89
CA GLY A 117 6.90 -12.43 -26.56
C GLY A 117 7.75 -11.27 -27.13
N ARG A 118 7.25 -10.03 -27.12
CA ARG A 118 7.98 -8.86 -27.64
C ARG A 118 8.69 -8.09 -26.53
N LEU A 119 9.92 -7.66 -26.81
CA LEU A 119 10.60 -6.67 -25.99
C LEU A 119 9.79 -5.36 -26.04
N LYS A 120 9.72 -4.64 -24.92
CA LYS A 120 9.04 -3.35 -24.81
C LYS A 120 9.93 -2.37 -24.08
N THR A 121 9.81 -1.10 -24.43
CA THR A 121 10.40 0.01 -23.66
C THR A 121 9.28 0.92 -23.19
N VAL A 122 9.12 1.06 -21.88
CA VAL A 122 8.21 2.03 -21.27
C VAL A 122 8.91 3.38 -21.24
N HIS A 123 8.36 4.35 -21.97
CA HIS A 123 8.92 5.70 -22.10
C HIS A 123 8.44 6.58 -20.97
N GLN A 124 7.13 6.68 -20.80
CA GLN A 124 6.52 7.52 -19.79
C GLN A 124 5.31 6.82 -19.15
N ALA A 125 5.02 7.20 -17.92
CA ALA A 125 3.81 6.80 -17.23
C ALA A 125 3.16 8.02 -16.57
N ARG A 126 1.84 7.98 -16.48
CA ARG A 126 1.02 9.02 -15.86
C ARG A 126 0.08 8.39 -14.84
N PRO A 127 0.35 8.56 -13.54
CA PRO A 127 -0.55 8.09 -12.51
C PRO A 127 -1.67 9.12 -12.24
N THR A 128 -2.83 8.61 -11.82
CA THR A 128 -3.96 9.40 -11.32
C THR A 128 -4.29 8.95 -9.91
N PHE A 129 -4.41 9.91 -9.00
CA PHE A 129 -4.73 9.68 -7.60
C PHE A 129 -5.95 10.49 -7.19
N LEU A 130 -6.68 10.00 -6.19
CA LEU A 130 -7.63 10.76 -5.41
C LEU A 130 -7.06 10.90 -4.01
N ALA A 131 -6.80 12.12 -3.53
CA ALA A 131 -6.13 12.30 -2.25
C ALA A 131 -6.65 13.54 -1.53
N SER A 132 -6.78 13.45 -0.20
CA SER A 132 -7.02 14.60 0.68
C SER A 132 -5.76 14.98 1.48
N THR A 133 -4.80 14.06 1.63
CA THR A 133 -3.53 14.36 2.31
C THR A 133 -2.38 14.63 1.34
N PRO A 134 -1.44 15.54 1.65
CA PRO A 134 -0.21 15.71 0.88
C PRO A 134 0.56 14.40 0.74
N PHE A 135 1.08 14.13 -0.45
CA PHE A 135 1.85 12.93 -0.75
C PHE A 135 2.83 13.17 -1.90
N ASN A 136 3.95 12.44 -1.89
CA ASN A 136 4.97 12.47 -2.94
C ASN A 136 5.07 11.08 -3.58
N PRO A 137 4.43 10.83 -4.73
CA PRO A 137 4.46 9.52 -5.37
C PRO A 137 5.76 9.33 -6.18
N LYS A 138 6.34 8.13 -6.08
CA LYS A 138 7.40 7.66 -6.97
C LYS A 138 6.88 6.52 -7.84
N ILE A 139 6.90 6.75 -9.15
CA ILE A 139 6.48 5.76 -10.15
C ILE A 139 7.71 5.08 -10.72
N SER A 140 7.69 3.75 -10.79
CA SER A 140 8.75 2.98 -11.41
C SER A 140 8.20 1.68 -12.00
N PHE A 141 9.06 0.93 -12.69
CA PHE A 141 8.70 -0.35 -13.29
C PHE A 141 9.78 -1.38 -13.00
N SER A 142 9.32 -2.56 -12.61
CA SER A 142 10.10 -3.79 -12.61
C SER A 142 9.85 -4.57 -13.90
N VAL A 143 10.83 -5.39 -14.29
CA VAL A 143 10.80 -6.12 -15.56
C VAL A 143 11.10 -7.59 -15.37
N ASN A 144 10.59 -8.41 -16.29
CA ASN A 144 10.92 -9.84 -16.40
C ASN A 144 10.71 -10.62 -15.10
N TYR A 145 9.55 -10.44 -14.45
CA TYR A 145 9.16 -11.11 -13.22
C TYR A 145 10.09 -10.89 -12.02
N THR A 146 11.00 -9.92 -12.11
CA THR A 146 11.96 -9.60 -11.05
C THR A 146 11.59 -8.25 -10.45
N VAL A 147 11.08 -8.27 -9.22
CA VAL A 147 10.72 -7.06 -8.49
C VAL A 147 11.99 -6.42 -7.94
N THR A 148 12.35 -5.26 -8.49
CA THR A 148 13.42 -4.38 -7.99
C THR A 148 12.83 -3.01 -7.74
N LEU A 149 12.72 -2.63 -6.47
CA LEU A 149 12.20 -1.33 -6.06
C LEU A 149 13.33 -0.29 -6.00
N PRO A 150 13.13 0.94 -6.48
CA PRO A 150 14.05 2.03 -6.19
C PRO A 150 13.93 2.44 -4.72
N THR A 151 14.86 3.29 -4.26
CA THR A 151 14.75 3.94 -2.94
C THR A 151 13.42 4.67 -2.84
N ALA A 152 12.72 4.51 -1.71
CA ALA A 152 11.46 5.19 -1.45
C ALA A 152 11.63 6.72 -1.56
N PRO A 153 10.61 7.47 -2.00
CA PRO A 153 10.66 8.93 -2.01
C PRO A 153 10.65 9.50 -0.59
N ASP A 154 11.00 10.77 -0.45
CA ASP A 154 10.80 11.48 0.82
C ASP A 154 9.30 11.67 1.09
N ALA A 155 8.93 11.68 2.37
CA ALA A 155 7.56 11.98 2.78
C ALA A 155 7.15 13.38 2.32
N ALA A 156 5.86 13.57 2.04
CA ALA A 156 5.35 14.90 1.79
C ALA A 156 5.35 15.73 3.06
N ASP A 157 5.58 17.03 2.91
CA ASP A 157 5.32 17.98 3.98
C ASP A 157 3.82 18.06 4.23
N GLY A 158 3.41 17.70 5.43
CA GLY A 158 2.01 17.70 5.85
C GLY A 158 1.41 19.09 6.00
N GLY A 159 2.28 20.11 6.09
CA GLY A 159 1.92 21.40 6.67
C GLY A 159 1.61 21.24 8.15
N THR A 160 2.26 22.01 9.01
CA THR A 160 1.85 22.12 10.41
C THR A 160 0.62 23.03 10.48
N ALA A 161 -0.56 22.47 10.77
CA ALA A 161 -1.53 23.22 11.53
C ALA A 161 -0.98 23.30 12.96
N ASP A 162 -0.75 24.53 13.43
CA ASP A 162 -0.12 24.73 14.73
C ASP A 162 -1.08 24.27 15.84
N LEU A 163 -0.56 23.48 16.80
CA LEU A 163 -1.37 23.04 17.93
C LEU A 163 -1.59 24.24 18.87
N TRP A 164 -2.76 24.30 19.49
CA TRP A 164 -3.07 25.25 20.56
C TRP A 164 -1.99 25.21 21.65
N ASP A 165 -1.57 26.38 22.14
CA ASP A 165 -0.45 26.57 23.08
C ASP A 165 0.96 26.13 22.58
N SER A 166 1.12 25.80 21.29
CA SER A 166 2.45 25.50 20.69
C SER A 166 2.80 26.39 19.49
N GLY A 167 1.80 26.92 18.78
CA GLY A 167 1.99 27.82 17.66
C GLY A 167 2.57 29.17 18.09
N LEU A 168 3.51 29.69 17.32
CA LEU A 168 4.00 31.06 17.52
C LEU A 168 2.86 32.03 17.20
N TRP A 169 2.57 32.93 18.14
CA TRP A 169 1.69 34.07 17.88
C TRP A 169 2.15 34.80 16.61
N ASP A 170 1.19 35.21 15.78
CA ASP A 170 1.37 35.87 14.48
C ASP A 170 2.00 35.02 13.35
N VAL A 171 2.32 33.73 13.59
CA VAL A 171 2.78 32.77 12.56
C VAL A 171 1.81 31.60 12.40
N ALA A 172 1.08 31.27 13.46
CA ALA A 172 0.25 30.09 13.51
C ALA A 172 -0.98 30.13 12.58
N LEU A 173 -1.21 28.99 11.90
CA LEU A 173 -2.33 28.77 10.99
C LEU A 173 -3.50 28.14 11.75
N TRP A 174 -4.43 28.96 12.21
CA TRP A 174 -5.49 28.57 13.16
C TRP A 174 -6.78 28.03 12.55
N ASP A 175 -6.89 27.94 11.22
CA ASP A 175 -8.17 27.58 10.59
C ASP A 175 -7.96 26.97 9.18
N GLN A 176 -7.16 25.90 9.10
CA GLN A 176 -7.06 25.14 7.85
C GLN A 176 -8.37 24.37 7.65
N ALA A 177 -9.09 24.68 6.58
CA ALA A 177 -10.26 23.91 6.17
C ALA A 177 -9.90 22.41 6.07
N ALA A 178 -10.84 21.55 6.44
CA ALA A 178 -10.66 20.11 6.31
C ALA A 178 -10.23 19.78 4.87
N PRO A 179 -9.17 18.99 4.65
CA PRO A 179 -8.68 18.71 3.31
C PRO A 179 -9.77 18.02 2.49
N VAL A 180 -10.08 18.58 1.32
CA VAL A 180 -11.05 17.98 0.40
C VAL A 180 -10.31 17.07 -0.57
N ALA A 181 -10.77 15.83 -0.70
CA ALA A 181 -10.21 14.89 -1.66
C ALA A 181 -10.24 15.47 -3.07
N THR A 182 -9.07 15.62 -3.67
CA THR A 182 -8.90 16.21 -5.00
C THR A 182 -8.22 15.19 -5.91
N VAL A 183 -8.65 15.14 -7.16
CA VAL A 183 -7.96 14.35 -8.18
C VAL A 183 -6.63 15.03 -8.48
N SER A 184 -5.54 14.32 -8.20
CA SER A 184 -4.17 14.80 -8.36
C SER A 184 -3.36 13.84 -9.23
N GLY A 185 -2.21 14.31 -9.72
CA GLY A 185 -1.41 13.61 -10.73
C GLY A 185 -1.68 14.15 -12.14
N GLY A 186 -1.64 13.27 -13.14
CA GLY A 186 -1.87 13.67 -14.53
C GLY A 186 -0.65 14.20 -15.28
N GLN A 187 0.51 14.30 -14.62
CA GLN A 187 1.78 14.61 -15.27
C GLN A 187 2.43 13.33 -15.81
N TRP A 188 3.00 13.43 -17.01
CA TRP A 188 3.80 12.35 -17.60
C TRP A 188 5.19 12.35 -16.97
N ILE A 189 5.58 11.21 -16.41
CA ILE A 189 6.89 11.01 -15.78
C ILE A 189 7.69 10.06 -16.67
N SER A 190 8.97 10.36 -16.89
CA SER A 190 9.86 9.48 -17.64
C SER A 190 10.20 8.22 -16.83
N ILE A 191 10.16 7.06 -17.47
CA ILE A 191 10.42 5.76 -16.85
C ILE A 191 11.67 5.10 -17.43
N GLY A 192 11.75 4.97 -18.76
CA GLY A 192 12.91 4.43 -19.46
C GLY A 192 13.26 2.98 -19.10
N LYS A 193 12.25 2.11 -18.91
CA LYS A 193 12.46 0.69 -18.55
C LYS A 193 12.17 -0.23 -19.71
N THR A 194 13.10 -1.15 -19.98
CA THR A 194 13.01 -2.11 -21.09
C THR A 194 12.95 -3.54 -20.58
N GLY A 195 12.03 -4.34 -21.14
CA GLY A 195 11.82 -5.73 -20.75
C GLY A 195 10.71 -6.42 -21.55
N TYR A 196 10.51 -7.71 -21.32
CA TYR A 196 9.45 -8.49 -21.98
C TYR A 196 8.11 -8.44 -21.23
N VAL A 197 8.21 -8.32 -19.90
CA VAL A 197 7.09 -8.27 -18.96
C VAL A 197 7.31 -7.08 -18.05
N MET A 198 6.24 -6.33 -17.81
CA MET A 198 6.27 -5.07 -17.07
C MET A 198 5.46 -5.22 -15.79
N GLN A 199 5.97 -4.67 -14.70
CA GLN A 199 5.28 -4.59 -13.41
C GLN A 199 5.34 -3.13 -12.94
N PRO A 200 4.22 -2.39 -13.02
CA PRO A 200 4.19 -1.01 -12.53
C PRO A 200 4.34 -0.98 -11.02
N GLN A 201 5.03 0.04 -10.53
CA GLN A 201 5.31 0.22 -9.11
C GLN A 201 4.98 1.65 -8.70
N VAL A 202 4.33 1.78 -7.55
CA VAL A 202 4.06 3.07 -6.92
C VAL A 202 4.58 3.00 -5.49
N GLN A 203 5.39 3.98 -5.10
CA GLN A 203 5.86 4.14 -3.73
C GLN A 203 5.45 5.51 -3.20
N VAL A 204 4.94 5.54 -1.97
CA VAL A 204 4.65 6.76 -1.21
C VAL A 204 5.19 6.55 0.21
N THR A 205 5.77 7.59 0.79
CA THR A 205 6.27 7.55 2.17
C THR A 205 5.35 8.38 3.05
N GLY A 206 4.80 7.76 4.07
CA GLY A 206 4.09 8.45 5.15
C GLY A 206 5.07 8.93 6.20
N PHE A 207 4.82 10.13 6.71
CA PHE A 207 5.42 10.63 7.95
C PHE A 207 4.53 11.66 8.65
N LEU A 208 3.24 11.67 8.31
CA LEU A 208 2.29 12.66 8.79
C LEU A 208 1.76 12.26 10.18
N ASN A 209 1.52 13.24 11.05
CA ASN A 209 0.83 13.03 12.34
C ASN A 209 -0.70 12.86 12.19
N ARG A 210 -1.11 12.31 11.05
CA ARG A 210 -2.48 11.93 10.72
C ARG A 210 -2.43 10.79 9.71
N ARG A 211 -3.47 9.99 9.67
CA ARG A 211 -3.64 8.94 8.67
C ARG A 211 -3.54 9.53 7.24
N PRO A 212 -2.72 8.95 6.35
CA PRO A 212 -2.72 9.29 4.93
C PRO A 212 -4.03 8.86 4.27
N ASP A 213 -4.57 9.72 3.41
CA ASP A 213 -5.75 9.47 2.59
C ASP A 213 -5.39 9.74 1.13
N VAL A 214 -4.97 8.66 0.47
CA VAL A 214 -4.46 8.65 -0.91
C VAL A 214 -4.90 7.34 -1.58
N GLU A 215 -5.70 7.46 -2.63
CA GLU A 215 -6.14 6.35 -3.46
C GLU A 215 -5.46 6.40 -4.82
N PHE A 216 -4.87 5.27 -5.23
CA PHE A 216 -4.34 5.09 -6.57
C PHE A 216 -5.41 4.56 -7.51
N VAL A 217 -5.79 5.36 -8.51
CA VAL A 217 -6.97 5.10 -9.34
C VAL A 217 -6.58 4.47 -10.68
N GLN A 218 -5.58 5.03 -11.34
CA GLN A 218 -5.23 4.67 -12.71
C GLN A 218 -3.76 4.93 -13.02
N LEU A 219 -3.23 4.16 -13.96
CA LEU A 219 -1.92 4.39 -14.58
C LEU A 219 -2.04 4.29 -16.09
N ASP A 220 -1.73 5.39 -16.77
CA ASP A 220 -1.53 5.40 -18.22
C ASP A 220 -0.05 5.21 -18.54
N VAL A 221 0.25 4.46 -19.60
CA VAL A 221 1.63 4.13 -19.98
C VAL A 221 1.83 4.30 -21.47
N THR A 222 2.90 5.00 -21.87
CA THR A 222 3.40 5.01 -23.25
C THR A 222 4.57 4.05 -23.36
N PHE A 223 4.46 3.11 -24.29
CA PHE A 223 5.51 2.13 -24.54
C PHE A 223 5.64 1.86 -26.03
N GLU A 224 6.84 1.47 -26.44
CA GLU A 224 7.11 0.96 -27.78
C GLU A 224 7.40 -0.53 -27.73
N ASN A 225 7.06 -1.24 -28.80
CA ASN A 225 7.48 -2.63 -28.97
C ASN A 225 8.79 -2.66 -29.75
N GLY A 226 9.77 -3.43 -29.25
CA GLY A 226 11.01 -3.71 -29.96
C GLY A 226 10.77 -4.39 -31.31
N GLY A 227 11.62 -4.07 -32.27
CA GLY A 227 11.65 -4.72 -33.57
C GLY A 227 12.04 -6.19 -33.48
N VAL A 228 11.66 -6.97 -34.49
CA VAL A 228 12.24 -8.30 -34.71
C VAL A 228 13.51 -8.07 -35.53
N VAL A 229 14.66 -8.50 -35.01
CA VAL A 229 15.88 -8.59 -35.82
C VAL A 229 15.70 -9.84 -36.68
N VAL A 230 15.54 -9.65 -37.99
CA VAL A 230 15.39 -10.70 -39.00
C VAL A 230 16.69 -10.85 -39.78
#